data_AF-A0A388KFI3-F1
#
_entry.id   AF-A0A388KFI3-F1
#
_cell.length_a   1.000
_cell.length_b   1.000
_cell.length_c   1.000
_cell.angle_alpha   90.00
_cell.angle_beta   90.00
_cell.angle_gamma   90.00
#
_symmetry.space_group_name_H-M   'P 1'
#
loop_
_entity.id
_entity.type
_entity.pdbx_description
1 polymer ?
#
loop_
_entity_poly.entity_id
_entity_poly.type
_entity_poly.pdbx_seq_one_letter_code
_entity_poly.pdbx_strand_id
1 'polypeptide(L)'
;MGVASRKAEDCGKKWDNLYMQFKIVHKFMGEFGKPDLFTLASRERKERGFDFRMDESVYSEMKAMSRDDHTIHPTNLTDTGAAGGVQLPGPRGGRNESGASDGCGDGQDDDQESTRDSTFSGGGAGGCGKRKNVRQQTFDTIADVMKEHGNLMAAPVDSASKRQCSILTRQCDILERELEVQKDHYVKANQAYFIMCNALLEIAKAIRERS
;
A
#
# COMPACT_ATOMS: atom_id res chain seq x y z
N MET A 1 10.65 22.92 18.76
CA MET A 1 10.56 21.82 17.76
C MET A 1 11.90 21.10 17.73
N GLY A 2 11.96 19.77 17.91
CA GLY A 2 13.24 19.04 17.87
C GLY A 2 13.32 17.69 18.60
N VAL A 3 12.21 17.08 19.02
CA VAL A 3 12.22 15.82 19.79
C VAL A 3 11.73 14.62 18.95
N ALA A 4 10.90 14.83 17.92
CA ALA A 4 10.35 13.73 17.12
C ALA A 4 11.33 13.17 16.07
N SER A 5 12.15 14.03 15.45
CA SER A 5 13.07 13.61 14.36
C SER A 5 14.18 12.68 14.87
N ARG A 6 14.70 12.91 16.08
CA ARG A 6 15.73 12.06 16.69
C ARG A 6 15.22 10.64 16.94
N LYS A 7 13.99 10.50 17.45
CA LYS A 7 13.39 9.19 17.72
C LYS A 7 13.21 8.33 16.47
N ALA A 8 12.80 8.93 15.35
CA ALA A 8 12.63 8.18 14.10
C ALA A 8 13.97 7.70 13.52
N GLU A 9 15.00 8.55 13.57
CA GLU A 9 16.36 8.20 13.14
C GLU A 9 16.96 7.10 14.04
N ASP A 10 16.72 7.18 15.35
CA ASP A 10 17.14 6.17 16.32
C ASP A 10 16.44 4.81 16.07
N CYS A 11 15.15 4.82 15.73
CA CYS A 11 14.41 3.62 15.33
C CYS A 11 14.99 2.99 14.06
N GLY A 12 15.33 3.79 13.05
CA GLY A 12 15.95 3.32 11.82
C GLY A 12 17.29 2.63 12.07
N LYS A 13 18.18 3.27 12.85
CA LYS A 13 19.49 2.70 13.22
C LYS A 13 19.34 1.39 14.00
N LYS A 14 18.35 1.29 14.89
CA LYS A 14 18.07 0.06 15.63
C LYS A 14 17.59 -1.06 14.71
N TRP A 15 16.72 -0.73 13.75
CA TRP A 15 16.24 -1.67 12.74
C TRP A 15 17.38 -2.18 11.86
N ASP A 16 18.23 -1.28 11.35
CA ASP A 16 19.37 -1.63 10.50
C ASP A 16 20.33 -2.57 11.23
N ASN A 17 20.65 -2.29 12.51
CA ASN A 17 21.47 -3.18 13.33
C ASN A 17 20.81 -4.55 13.47
N LEU A 18 19.53 -4.60 13.84
CA LEU A 18 18.80 -5.86 14.01
C LEU A 18 18.73 -6.68 12.71
N TYR A 19 18.53 -6.01 11.57
CA TYR A 19 18.50 -6.64 10.25
C TYR A 19 19.87 -7.14 9.81
N MET A 20 20.94 -6.41 10.11
CA MET A 20 22.30 -6.90 9.90
C MET A 20 22.57 -8.16 10.73
N GLN A 21 22.17 -8.18 12.00
CA GLN A 21 22.29 -9.38 12.84
C GLN A 21 21.52 -10.56 12.25
N PHE A 22 20.27 -10.34 11.84
CA PHE A 22 19.45 -11.34 11.16
C PHE A 22 20.18 -11.95 9.96
N LYS A 23 20.77 -11.13 9.08
CA LYS A 23 21.51 -11.63 7.90
C LYS A 23 22.69 -12.51 8.27
N ILE A 24 23.45 -12.12 9.30
CA ILE A 24 24.61 -12.88 9.78
C ILE A 24 24.15 -14.25 10.31
N VAL A 25 23.11 -14.27 11.14
CA VAL A 25 22.52 -15.51 11.69
C VAL A 25 21.94 -16.38 10.59
N HIS A 26 21.15 -15.79 9.69
CA HIS A 26 20.50 -16.53 8.62
C HIS A 26 21.51 -17.17 7.67
N LYS A 27 22.60 -16.46 7.34
CA LYS A 27 23.69 -17.01 6.54
C LYS A 27 24.38 -18.17 7.26
N PHE A 28 24.70 -18.01 8.53
CA PHE A 28 25.32 -19.07 9.34
C PHE A 28 24.45 -20.33 9.41
N MET A 29 23.14 -20.19 9.62
CA MET A 29 22.20 -21.32 9.64
C MET A 29 21.94 -21.94 8.27
N GLY A 30 22.24 -21.23 7.18
CA GLY A 30 22.10 -21.72 5.81
C GLY A 30 23.30 -22.56 5.32
N GLU A 31 24.42 -22.55 6.05
CA GLU A 31 25.60 -23.36 5.74
C GLU A 31 25.41 -24.82 6.15
N PHE A 32 25.75 -25.75 5.25
CA PHE A 32 25.57 -27.19 5.48
C PHE A 32 26.35 -27.66 6.73
N GLY A 33 25.67 -28.36 7.63
CA GLY A 33 26.28 -28.93 8.85
C GLY A 33 26.48 -27.93 10.00
N LYS A 34 26.01 -26.67 9.90
CA LYS A 34 26.00 -25.76 11.05
C LYS A 34 24.82 -26.06 11.98
N PRO A 35 25.04 -26.05 13.31
CA PRO A 35 23.95 -26.12 14.27
C PRO A 35 23.13 -24.83 14.25
N ASP A 36 21.86 -24.91 14.64
CA ASP A 36 21.02 -23.73 14.80
C ASP A 36 21.58 -22.82 15.90
N LEU A 37 21.57 -21.50 15.67
CA LEU A 37 22.08 -20.53 16.63
C LEU A 37 21.34 -20.63 17.97
N PHE A 38 20.03 -20.87 17.96
CA PHE A 38 19.22 -20.90 19.18
C PHE A 38 19.47 -22.15 20.03
N THR A 39 19.99 -23.22 19.42
CA THR A 39 20.44 -24.43 20.13
C THR A 39 21.84 -24.32 20.76
N LEU A 40 22.68 -23.37 20.32
CA LEU A 40 24.03 -23.18 20.85
C LEU A 40 24.02 -22.60 22.28
N ALA A 41 24.95 -23.06 23.12
CA ALA A 41 25.15 -22.44 24.42
C ALA A 41 25.72 -21.02 24.28
N SER A 42 25.43 -20.13 25.24
CA SER A 42 25.89 -18.73 25.22
C SER A 42 27.41 -18.60 25.03
N ARG A 43 28.19 -19.54 25.60
CA ARG A 43 29.65 -19.60 25.44
C ARG A 43 30.06 -19.91 24.00
N GLU A 44 29.44 -20.90 23.38
CA GLU A 44 29.75 -21.32 22.00
C GLU A 44 29.36 -20.24 20.98
N ARG A 45 28.30 -19.47 21.25
CA ARG A 45 27.92 -18.31 20.44
C ARG A 45 29.03 -17.26 20.43
N LYS A 46 29.58 -16.93 21.61
CA LYS A 46 30.70 -15.98 21.72
C LYS A 46 31.97 -16.48 21.02
N GLU A 47 32.30 -17.77 21.17
CA GLU A 47 33.46 -18.38 20.48
C GLU A 47 33.32 -18.35 18.96
N ARG A 48 32.08 -18.34 18.45
CA ARG A 48 31.78 -18.20 17.01
C ARG A 48 31.59 -16.76 16.55
N GLY A 49 31.88 -15.77 17.41
CA GLY A 49 31.83 -14.34 17.07
C GLY A 49 30.44 -13.70 17.16
N PHE A 50 29.45 -14.40 17.73
CA PHE A 50 28.12 -13.83 17.99
C PHE A 50 28.11 -13.14 19.37
N ASP A 51 28.51 -11.86 19.39
CA ASP A 51 28.49 -11.04 20.63
C ASP A 51 27.13 -10.33 20.87
N PHE A 52 26.18 -10.51 19.95
CA PHE A 52 24.85 -9.93 20.04
C PHE A 52 23.83 -10.96 20.53
N ARG A 53 22.79 -10.46 21.22
CA ARG A 53 21.64 -11.27 21.62
C ARG A 53 20.54 -11.09 20.58
N MET A 54 20.20 -12.16 19.87
CA MET A 54 19.02 -12.23 19.01
C MET A 54 18.02 -13.21 19.61
N ASP A 55 16.74 -12.82 19.62
CA ASP A 55 15.66 -13.67 20.10
C ASP A 55 15.12 -14.54 18.96
N GLU A 56 14.75 -15.77 19.28
CA GLU A 56 14.25 -16.75 18.30
C GLU A 56 12.94 -16.30 17.65
N SER A 57 12.07 -15.64 18.41
CA SER A 57 10.80 -15.11 17.89
C SER A 57 11.05 -13.99 16.88
N VAL A 58 11.97 -13.07 17.19
CA VAL A 58 12.36 -11.96 16.31
C VAL A 58 13.00 -12.48 15.04
N TYR A 59 13.88 -13.48 15.14
CA TYR A 59 14.47 -14.12 13.97
C TYR A 59 13.42 -14.80 13.09
N SER A 60 12.47 -15.52 13.69
CA SER A 60 11.41 -16.21 12.96
C SER A 60 10.48 -15.24 12.22
N GLU A 61 10.13 -14.12 12.84
CA GLU A 61 9.33 -13.06 12.22
C GLU A 61 10.08 -12.40 11.04
N MET A 62 11.36 -12.06 11.22
CA MET A 62 12.20 -11.50 10.16
C MET A 62 12.42 -12.49 9.02
N LYS A 63 12.53 -13.79 9.33
CA LYS A 63 12.62 -14.86 8.33
C LYS A 63 11.30 -15.00 7.56
N ALA A 64 10.16 -14.92 8.23
CA ALA A 64 8.84 -14.95 7.60
C ALA A 64 8.67 -13.76 6.63
N MET A 65 9.11 -12.56 7.02
CA MET A 65 9.10 -11.38 6.14
C MET A 65 10.13 -11.43 5.01
N SER A 66 11.21 -12.22 5.16
CA SER A 66 12.28 -12.34 4.16
C SER A 66 12.00 -13.44 3.12
N ARG A 67 10.97 -14.28 3.32
CA ARG A 67 10.47 -15.15 2.26
C ARG A 67 9.73 -14.30 1.26
N ASP A 68 10.02 -14.50 -0.02
CA ASP A 68 9.26 -13.91 -1.13
C ASP A 68 7.78 -14.31 -1.01
N ASP A 69 7.00 -13.49 -0.34
CA ASP A 69 5.55 -13.47 -0.46
C ASP A 69 5.07 -12.01 -0.36
N HIS A 70 5.01 -11.37 -1.52
CA HIS A 70 4.17 -10.20 -1.77
C HIS A 70 2.68 -10.57 -1.85
N THR A 71 2.27 -11.68 -1.24
CA THR A 71 0.87 -12.07 -1.16
C THR A 71 0.37 -11.79 0.24
N ILE A 72 0.09 -10.50 0.48
CA ILE A 72 -0.89 -10.09 1.47
C ILE A 72 -2.25 -10.59 0.97
N HIS A 73 -2.53 -11.88 1.14
CA HIS A 73 -3.89 -12.37 1.26
C HIS A 73 -4.22 -12.33 2.75
N PRO A 74 -4.96 -11.33 3.23
CA PRO A 74 -5.58 -11.45 4.54
C PRO A 74 -6.65 -12.54 4.42
N THR A 75 -6.37 -13.74 4.92
CA THR A 75 -7.32 -14.88 5.04
C THR A 75 -8.40 -14.63 6.09
N ASN A 76 -8.86 -13.40 6.27
CA ASN A 76 -9.93 -13.08 7.20
C ASN A 76 -10.82 -12.00 6.62
N LEU A 77 -11.76 -12.41 5.79
CA LEU A 77 -13.11 -11.86 5.68
C LEU A 77 -13.88 -12.79 4.76
N THR A 78 -14.70 -13.63 5.36
CA THR A 78 -15.65 -14.51 4.69
C THR A 78 -16.52 -13.69 3.74
N ASP A 79 -16.24 -13.75 2.44
CA ASP A 79 -17.13 -13.23 1.41
C ASP A 79 -18.36 -14.15 1.33
N THR A 80 -19.34 -13.85 2.18
CA THR A 80 -20.67 -14.43 2.07
C THR A 80 -21.50 -13.49 1.21
N GLY A 81 -21.55 -13.78 -0.09
CA GLY A 81 -22.70 -13.44 -0.93
C GLY A 81 -22.37 -12.67 -2.20
N ALA A 82 -22.18 -13.39 -3.31
CA ALA A 82 -23.18 -13.49 -4.39
C ALA A 82 -22.53 -14.04 -5.66
N ALA A 83 -23.23 -14.98 -6.31
CA ALA A 83 -22.80 -15.64 -7.53
C ALA A 83 -22.68 -14.64 -8.69
N GLY A 84 -21.48 -14.54 -9.27
CA GLY A 84 -21.20 -13.76 -10.48
C GLY A 84 -19.94 -14.26 -11.15
N GLY A 85 -20.05 -15.42 -11.81
CA GLY A 85 -18.94 -16.00 -12.56
C GLY A 85 -18.52 -15.12 -13.74
N VAL A 86 -17.22 -14.84 -13.84
CA VAL A 86 -16.59 -14.45 -15.11
C VAL A 86 -15.35 -15.32 -15.29
N GLN A 87 -15.45 -16.19 -16.29
CA GLN A 87 -14.48 -17.17 -16.72
C GLN A 87 -13.24 -16.47 -17.31
N LEU A 88 -12.06 -16.72 -16.73
CA LEU A 88 -10.79 -16.33 -17.34
C LEU A 88 -10.35 -17.39 -18.36
N PRO A 89 -9.76 -16.98 -19.51
CA PRO A 89 -9.33 -17.90 -20.55
C PRO A 89 -8.10 -18.70 -20.10
N GLY A 90 -8.19 -20.02 -20.23
CA GLY A 90 -7.12 -20.95 -19.83
C GLY A 90 -5.88 -20.90 -20.73
N PRO A 91 -4.69 -21.31 -20.23
CA PRO A 91 -3.49 -21.43 -21.03
C PRO A 91 -3.64 -22.55 -22.06
N ARG A 92 -3.36 -22.24 -23.33
CA ARG A 92 -3.26 -23.22 -24.41
C ARG A 92 -2.16 -24.23 -24.11
N GLY A 93 -2.52 -25.52 -24.14
CA GLY A 93 -1.58 -26.62 -24.15
C GLY A 93 -0.74 -26.64 -25.42
N GLY A 94 0.55 -26.94 -25.25
CA GLY A 94 1.50 -27.28 -26.30
C GLY A 94 2.43 -28.36 -25.76
N ARG A 95 2.16 -29.60 -26.19
CA ARG A 95 2.86 -30.84 -25.87
C ARG A 95 4.05 -31.02 -26.81
N ASN A 96 5.24 -31.23 -26.28
CA ASN A 96 6.35 -31.89 -26.98
C ASN A 96 7.43 -32.33 -25.98
N GLU A 97 7.50 -33.64 -25.79
CA GLU A 97 8.58 -34.38 -25.16
C GLU A 97 9.76 -34.48 -26.14
N SER A 98 11.00 -34.36 -25.67
CA SER A 98 12.16 -35.21 -26.05
C SER A 98 13.51 -34.61 -25.64
N GLY A 99 14.42 -35.49 -25.21
CA GLY A 99 15.85 -35.36 -25.50
C GLY A 99 16.77 -34.91 -24.36
N ALA A 100 17.45 -35.89 -23.77
CA ALA A 100 18.65 -35.69 -22.95
C ALA A 100 19.84 -35.19 -23.80
N SER A 101 20.74 -34.41 -23.21
CA SER A 101 22.17 -34.42 -23.56
C SER A 101 23.01 -33.80 -22.45
N ASP A 102 23.93 -34.59 -21.91
CA ASP A 102 25.10 -34.15 -21.15
C ASP A 102 26.01 -33.27 -22.04
N GLY A 103 26.76 -32.36 -21.42
CA GLY A 103 27.73 -31.51 -22.12
C GLY A 103 28.59 -30.66 -21.19
N CYS A 104 29.70 -31.25 -20.76
CA CYS A 104 30.83 -30.66 -20.03
C CYS A 104 31.53 -29.56 -20.85
N GLY A 105 32.09 -28.55 -20.18
CA GLY A 105 32.94 -27.52 -20.80
C GLY A 105 33.60 -26.61 -19.78
N ASP A 106 34.70 -27.10 -19.21
CA ASP A 106 35.69 -26.41 -18.38
C ASP A 106 36.72 -25.64 -19.26
N GLY A 107 37.42 -24.65 -18.69
CA GLY A 107 38.55 -23.92 -19.31
C GLY A 107 38.30 -22.41 -19.43
N GLN A 108 38.74 -21.54 -18.52
CA GLN A 108 40.10 -21.14 -18.12
C GLN A 108 40.67 -19.96 -18.95
N ASP A 109 40.99 -18.92 -18.18
CA ASP A 109 41.96 -17.81 -18.33
C ASP A 109 42.94 -17.83 -19.52
N ASP A 110 43.13 -16.67 -20.17
CA ASP A 110 44.36 -15.86 -20.00
C ASP A 110 44.40 -14.65 -20.95
N ASP A 111 45.15 -13.66 -20.48
CA ASP A 111 45.34 -12.30 -20.96
C ASP A 111 45.99 -12.11 -22.35
N GLN A 112 45.87 -10.86 -22.80
CA GLN A 112 46.92 -10.04 -23.44
C GLN A 112 47.02 -9.94 -24.98
N GLU A 113 46.98 -8.67 -25.40
CA GLU A 113 47.85 -8.01 -26.40
C GLU A 113 47.29 -7.64 -27.80
N SER A 114 47.39 -6.33 -28.07
CA SER A 114 47.58 -5.68 -29.39
C SER A 114 46.36 -5.65 -30.34
N THR A 115 45.99 -4.55 -31.02
CA THR A 115 46.84 -3.60 -31.76
C THR A 115 46.12 -2.24 -31.98
N ARG A 116 46.92 -1.18 -31.92
CA ARG A 116 46.85 0.19 -32.51
C ARG A 116 45.84 0.38 -33.68
N ASP A 117 45.15 1.51 -33.92
CA ASP A 117 45.65 2.87 -34.17
C ASP A 117 44.51 3.89 -34.43
N SER A 118 44.74 5.17 -34.07
CA SER A 118 44.27 6.42 -34.74
C SER A 118 42.76 6.81 -34.66
N THR A 119 42.28 8.06 -34.56
CA THR A 119 42.79 9.42 -34.82
C THR A 119 41.99 10.44 -33.99
N PHE A 120 42.64 11.48 -33.49
CA PHE A 120 42.05 12.66 -32.83
C PHE A 120 41.46 13.64 -33.87
N SER A 121 40.23 14.13 -33.68
CA SER A 121 39.79 15.48 -34.10
C SER A 121 38.37 15.81 -33.65
N GLY A 122 38.18 17.02 -33.10
CA GLY A 122 36.86 17.67 -33.03
C GLY A 122 36.50 18.22 -31.65
N GLY A 123 37.02 19.41 -31.31
CA GLY A 123 36.63 20.13 -30.10
C GLY A 123 35.17 20.57 -30.12
N GLY A 124 34.51 20.48 -28.96
CA GLY A 124 33.18 21.02 -28.71
C GLY A 124 32.98 21.19 -27.20
N ALA A 125 33.01 22.43 -26.75
CA ALA A 125 32.71 22.82 -25.37
C ALA A 125 31.25 22.45 -25.02
N GLY A 126 31.02 21.84 -23.86
CA GLY A 126 29.66 21.64 -23.37
C GLY A 126 29.57 20.61 -22.26
N GLY A 127 29.73 21.07 -21.02
CA GLY A 127 29.21 20.41 -19.83
C GLY A 127 29.82 19.04 -19.50
N CYS A 128 30.65 19.01 -18.46
CA CYS A 128 30.85 17.79 -17.68
C CYS A 128 29.51 17.40 -17.03
N GLY A 129 28.62 16.78 -17.81
CA GLY A 129 27.44 16.10 -17.30
C GLY A 129 27.94 14.95 -16.47
N LYS A 130 28.01 15.16 -15.15
CA LYS A 130 28.35 14.14 -14.17
C LYS A 130 27.48 12.92 -14.47
N ARG A 131 28.07 11.88 -15.05
CA ARG A 131 27.39 10.62 -15.33
C ARG A 131 26.78 10.17 -14.00
N LYS A 132 25.45 10.15 -13.91
CA LYS A 132 24.77 9.64 -12.71
C LYS A 132 25.31 8.23 -12.48
N ASN A 133 25.80 7.94 -11.28
CA ASN A 133 26.24 6.59 -10.99
C ASN A 133 25.00 5.67 -10.96
N VAL A 134 25.20 4.40 -11.26
CA VAL A 134 24.13 3.39 -11.32
C VAL A 134 23.27 3.41 -10.05
N ARG A 135 23.91 3.62 -8.88
CA ARG A 135 23.23 3.74 -7.58
C ARG A 135 22.20 4.87 -7.53
N GLN A 136 22.53 6.07 -8.00
CA GLN A 136 21.60 7.20 -8.02
C GLN A 136 20.44 6.93 -8.98
N GLN A 137 20.73 6.34 -10.15
CA GLN A 137 19.69 5.97 -11.10
C GLN A 137 18.70 4.97 -10.49
N THR A 138 19.18 3.97 -9.75
CA THR A 138 18.32 3.02 -9.03
C THR A 138 17.43 3.71 -8.00
N PHE A 139 17.96 4.65 -7.22
CA PHE A 139 17.15 5.40 -6.26
C PHE A 139 16.11 6.29 -6.91
N ASP A 140 16.47 6.98 -8.00
CA ASP A 140 15.53 7.80 -8.76
C ASP A 140 14.38 6.91 -9.29
N THR A 141 14.69 5.72 -9.83
CA THR A 141 13.67 4.76 -10.27
C THR A 141 12.77 4.25 -9.14
N ILE A 142 13.33 3.93 -7.98
CA ILE A 142 12.52 3.50 -6.82
C ILE A 142 11.60 4.63 -6.35
N ALA A 143 12.11 5.87 -6.29
CA ALA A 143 11.31 7.03 -5.90
C ALA A 143 10.15 7.28 -6.87
N ASP A 144 10.38 7.15 -8.17
CA ASP A 144 9.33 7.25 -9.19
C ASP A 144 8.28 6.15 -9.02
N VAL A 145 8.68 4.90 -8.78
CA VAL A 145 7.75 3.80 -8.51
C VAL A 145 6.91 4.05 -7.25
N MET A 146 7.52 4.53 -6.17
CA MET A 146 6.81 4.84 -4.93
C MET A 146 5.80 5.98 -5.13
N LYS A 147 6.16 7.00 -5.93
CA LYS A 147 5.26 8.10 -6.27
C LYS A 147 4.07 7.61 -7.10
N GLU A 148 4.31 6.81 -8.12
CA GLU A 148 3.25 6.25 -8.95
C GLU A 148 2.34 5.31 -8.16
N HIS A 149 2.91 4.48 -7.29
CA HIS A 149 2.13 3.65 -6.37
C HIS A 149 1.25 4.50 -5.44
N GLY A 150 1.79 5.59 -4.88
CA GLY A 150 1.02 6.53 -4.06
C GLY A 150 -0.14 7.17 -4.82
N ASN A 151 0.09 7.61 -6.06
CA ASN A 151 -0.94 8.16 -6.92
C ASN A 151 -2.03 7.13 -7.27
N LEU A 152 -1.61 5.92 -7.63
CA LEU A 152 -2.50 4.81 -7.97
C LEU A 152 -3.37 4.39 -6.78
N MET A 153 -2.84 4.45 -5.56
CA MET A 153 -3.61 4.17 -4.35
C MET A 153 -4.55 5.32 -3.97
N ALA A 154 -4.16 6.58 -4.19
CA ALA A 154 -4.95 7.73 -3.80
C ALA A 154 -6.11 8.03 -4.77
N ALA A 155 -5.90 7.90 -6.08
CA ALA A 155 -6.87 8.34 -7.10
C ALA A 155 -8.24 7.61 -7.06
N PRO A 156 -8.31 6.28 -6.86
CA PRO A 156 -9.60 5.59 -6.74
C PRO A 156 -10.37 6.01 -5.49
N VAL A 157 -9.67 6.19 -4.37
CA VAL A 157 -10.28 6.60 -3.09
C VAL A 157 -10.82 8.02 -3.19
N ASP A 158 -10.02 8.95 -3.73
CA ASP A 158 -10.43 10.35 -3.91
C ASP A 158 -11.62 10.48 -4.88
N SER A 159 -11.56 9.80 -6.02
CA SER A 159 -12.67 9.83 -7.00
C SER A 159 -13.96 9.20 -6.45
N ALA A 160 -13.86 8.09 -5.72
CA ALA A 160 -15.01 7.47 -5.06
C ALA A 160 -15.58 8.39 -3.96
N SER A 161 -14.73 8.99 -3.14
CA SER A 161 -15.11 9.93 -2.07
C SER A 161 -15.82 11.16 -2.64
N LYS A 162 -15.28 11.77 -3.69
CA LYS A 162 -15.92 12.91 -4.39
C LYS A 162 -17.30 12.54 -4.95
N ARG A 163 -17.43 11.36 -5.54
CA ARG A 163 -18.72 10.87 -6.06
C ARG A 163 -19.74 10.69 -4.93
N GLN A 164 -19.33 10.07 -3.82
CA GLN A 164 -20.20 9.88 -2.67
C GLN A 164 -20.61 11.22 -2.04
N CYS A 165 -19.67 12.14 -1.90
CA CYS A 165 -19.92 13.50 -1.41
C CYS A 165 -20.95 14.22 -2.31
N SER A 166 -20.77 14.19 -3.62
CA SER A 166 -21.73 14.80 -4.57
C SER A 166 -23.14 14.20 -4.48
N ILE A 167 -23.25 12.88 -4.30
CA ILE A 167 -24.55 12.22 -4.12
C ILE A 167 -25.20 12.69 -2.81
N LEU A 168 -24.44 12.69 -1.72
CA LEU A 168 -24.95 13.09 -0.41
C LEU A 168 -25.36 14.57 -0.39
N THR A 169 -24.57 15.46 -0.97
CA THR A 169 -24.93 16.89 -1.13
C THR A 169 -26.26 17.02 -1.85
N ARG A 170 -26.46 16.31 -2.97
CA ARG A 170 -27.72 16.37 -3.70
C ARG A 170 -28.90 15.84 -2.88
N GLN A 171 -28.69 14.83 -2.05
CA GLN A 171 -29.72 14.32 -1.13
C GLN A 171 -30.07 15.34 -0.05
N CYS A 172 -29.08 16.05 0.51
CA CYS A 172 -29.32 17.15 1.45
C CYS A 172 -30.14 18.26 0.80
N ASP A 173 -29.80 18.68 -0.42
CA ASP A 173 -30.52 19.74 -1.15
C ASP A 173 -31.97 19.35 -1.48
N ILE A 174 -32.24 18.06 -1.71
CA ILE A 174 -33.61 17.56 -1.91
C ILE A 174 -34.37 17.61 -0.60
N LEU A 175 -33.80 17.08 0.48
CA LEU A 175 -34.42 17.03 1.79
C LEU A 175 -34.74 18.42 2.34
N GLU A 176 -33.84 19.38 2.13
CA GLU A 176 -34.04 20.77 2.57
C GLU A 176 -35.22 21.43 1.83
N ARG A 177 -35.34 21.19 0.52
CA ARG A 177 -36.50 21.66 -0.26
C ARG A 177 -37.80 21.01 0.17
N GLU A 178 -37.80 19.70 0.43
CA GLU A 178 -38.98 18.99 0.93
C GLU A 178 -39.42 19.51 2.30
N LEU A 179 -38.46 19.77 3.19
CA LEU A 179 -38.72 20.34 4.51
C LEU A 179 -39.36 21.74 4.39
N GLU A 180 -38.88 22.56 3.46
CA GLU A 180 -39.43 23.90 3.28
C GLU A 180 -40.88 23.87 2.76
N VAL A 181 -41.19 22.95 1.84
CA VAL A 181 -42.57 22.72 1.38
C VAL A 181 -43.47 22.26 2.52
N GLN A 182 -42.99 21.34 3.37
CA GLN A 182 -43.77 20.88 4.53
C GLN A 182 -44.06 22.00 5.53
N LYS A 183 -43.09 22.87 5.80
CA LYS A 183 -43.30 24.05 6.67
C LYS A 183 -44.39 24.96 6.11
N ASP A 184 -44.34 25.27 4.81
CA ASP A 184 -45.34 26.14 4.18
C ASP A 184 -46.74 25.51 4.21
N HIS A 185 -46.83 24.19 3.97
CA HIS A 185 -48.08 23.44 4.14
C HIS A 185 -48.60 23.50 5.58
N TYR A 186 -47.73 23.36 6.59
CA TYR A 186 -48.12 23.43 7.99
C TYR A 186 -48.67 24.82 8.36
N VAL A 187 -48.03 25.90 7.88
CA VAL A 187 -48.51 27.28 8.09
C VAL A 187 -49.90 27.47 7.47
N LYS A 188 -50.09 27.04 6.22
CA LYS A 188 -51.39 27.13 5.53
C LYS A 188 -52.48 26.31 6.23
N ALA A 189 -52.15 25.10 6.69
CA ALA A 189 -53.07 24.27 7.44
C ALA A 189 -53.50 24.95 8.75
N ASN A 190 -52.55 25.48 9.51
CA ASN A 190 -52.86 26.21 10.75
C ASN A 190 -53.73 27.44 10.50
N GLN A 191 -53.46 28.19 9.44
CA GLN A 191 -54.29 29.33 9.06
C GLN A 191 -55.72 28.88 8.72
N ALA A 192 -55.89 27.79 7.96
CA ALA A 192 -57.19 27.22 7.66
C ALA A 192 -57.94 26.78 8.93
N TYR A 193 -57.26 26.09 9.85
CA TYR A 193 -57.82 25.71 11.15
C TYR A 193 -58.27 26.92 11.96
N PHE A 194 -57.45 27.98 12.00
CA PHE A 194 -57.81 29.22 12.69
C PHE A 194 -59.07 29.86 12.10
N ILE A 195 -59.17 29.96 10.77
CA ILE A 195 -60.34 30.51 10.10
C ILE A 195 -61.58 29.66 10.38
N MET A 196 -61.47 28.33 10.32
CA MET A 196 -62.59 27.43 10.63
C MET A 196 -63.06 27.58 12.08
N CYS A 197 -62.15 27.59 13.05
CA CYS A 197 -62.49 27.81 14.46
C CYS A 197 -63.19 29.14 14.67
N ASN A 198 -62.71 30.21 14.05
CA ASN A 198 -63.32 31.53 14.13
C ASN A 198 -64.73 31.55 13.53
N ALA A 199 -64.93 30.94 12.36
CA ALA A 199 -66.24 30.82 11.73
C ALA A 199 -67.24 30.05 12.61
N LEU A 200 -66.81 28.93 13.22
CA LEU A 200 -67.63 28.16 14.15
C LEU A 200 -68.01 28.99 15.39
N LEU A 201 -67.07 29.79 15.90
CA LEU A 201 -67.32 30.67 17.05
C LEU A 201 -68.37 31.75 16.73
N GLU A 202 -68.27 32.37 15.56
CA GLU A 202 -69.25 33.36 15.11
C GLU A 202 -70.64 32.74 14.89
N ILE A 203 -70.71 31.52 14.32
CA ILE A 203 -71.98 30.78 14.19
C ILE A 203 -72.59 30.54 15.58
N ALA A 204 -71.81 30.05 16.54
CA ALA A 204 -72.28 29.80 17.90
C ALA A 204 -72.79 31.08 18.59
N LYS A 205 -72.12 32.22 18.36
CA LYS A 205 -72.53 33.52 18.87
C LYS A 205 -73.87 33.97 18.25
N ALA A 206 -74.01 33.87 16.93
CA ALA A 206 -75.23 34.24 16.23
C ALA A 206 -76.44 33.38 16.65
N ILE A 207 -76.22 32.10 16.97
CA ILE A 207 -77.28 31.21 17.50
C ILE A 207 -77.70 31.69 18.90
N ARG A 208 -76.75 32.01 19.78
CA ARG A 208 -77.03 32.46 21.15
C ARG A 208 -77.77 33.80 21.19
N GLU A 209 -77.47 34.73 20.30
CA GLU A 209 -78.14 36.04 20.22
C GLU A 209 -79.59 35.95 19.68
N ARG A 210 -79.96 34.83 19.05
CA ARG A 210 -81.31 34.57 18.55
C ARG A 210 -82.19 33.76 19.51
N SER A 211 -81.58 33.17 20.55
CA SER A 211 -82.27 32.46 21.63
C SER A 211 -82.68 33.43 22.73
#